data_AF-A0A382V830-F1
#
_entry.id   AF-A0A382V830-F1
#
_cell.length_a   1.000
_cell.length_b   1.000
_cell.length_c   1.000
_cell.angle_alpha   90.00
_cell.angle_beta   90.00
_cell.angle_gamma   90.00
#
_symmetry.space_group_name_H-M   'P 1'
#
loop_
_entity.id
_entity.type
_entity.pdbx_description
1 polymer ?
#
loop_
_entity_poly.entity_id
_entity_poly.type
_entity_poly.pdbx_seq_one_letter_code
_entity_poly.pdbx_strand_id
1 'polypeptide(L)'
;NKPIGFDHVSFTVDSCEEIFHLKDKLEAANIEVSSAVDHGTIWSIYFFDPINNLPLEASWDCVVINTAPAILDTNPLPVAEEGSSPQPGQWPEVTTPTPPEKMTAQPGNGFAMRDDFVRRGIASLSPDLEKFLSHGVPMAP
;
A
#
# COMPACT_ATOMS: atom_id res chain seq x y z
N ASN A 1 -24.99 16.39 -9.71
CA ASN A 1 -23.51 16.38 -9.64
C ASN A 1 -23.07 15.46 -8.54
N LYS A 2 -22.81 14.18 -8.84
CA LYS A 2 -22.19 13.25 -7.89
C LYS A 2 -20.69 13.23 -8.20
N PRO A 3 -19.77 13.32 -7.24
CA PRO A 3 -18.43 12.82 -7.49
C PRO A 3 -18.56 11.30 -7.65
N ILE A 4 -18.26 10.79 -8.84
CA ILE A 4 -18.30 9.35 -9.14
C ILE A 4 -16.85 8.91 -9.37
N GLY A 5 -16.11 8.70 -8.28
CA GLY A 5 -14.89 7.90 -8.31
C GLY A 5 -13.56 8.66 -8.40
N PHE A 6 -12.56 7.98 -7.83
CA PHE A 6 -11.10 8.11 -7.93
C PHE A 6 -10.51 9.49 -8.27
N ASP A 7 -9.86 10.12 -7.29
CA ASP A 7 -9.20 11.41 -7.46
C ASP A 7 -7.75 11.27 -7.96
N HIS A 8 -6.91 10.49 -7.27
CA HIS A 8 -5.55 10.11 -7.68
C HIS A 8 -5.02 8.95 -6.82
N VAL A 9 -3.90 8.35 -7.23
CA VAL A 9 -3.08 7.45 -6.38
C VAL A 9 -1.70 8.05 -6.19
N SER A 10 -1.25 8.10 -4.93
CA SER A 10 0.09 8.55 -4.54
C SER A 10 1.00 7.36 -4.24
N PHE A 11 2.23 7.42 -4.73
CA PHE A 11 3.31 6.50 -4.40
C PHE A 11 4.38 7.21 -3.59
N THR A 12 4.77 6.64 -2.45
CA THR A 12 5.82 7.22 -1.62
C THR A 12 7.21 6.86 -2.18
N VAL A 13 8.13 7.84 -2.20
CA VAL A 13 9.55 7.67 -2.50
C VAL A 13 10.40 7.91 -1.25
N ASP A 14 11.62 7.38 -1.26
CA ASP A 14 12.47 7.32 -0.07
C ASP A 14 13.09 8.67 0.34
N SER A 15 13.23 9.61 -0.59
CA SER A 15 13.88 10.90 -0.33
C SER A 15 13.38 12.05 -1.19
N CYS A 16 13.76 13.28 -0.80
CA CYS A 16 13.51 14.50 -1.57
C CYS A 16 14.12 14.42 -2.97
N GLU A 17 15.36 13.92 -3.07
CA GLU A 17 16.08 13.76 -4.34
C GLU A 17 15.32 12.83 -5.28
N GLU A 18 14.69 11.77 -4.77
CA GLU A 18 13.94 10.81 -5.60
C GLU A 18 12.68 11.42 -6.23
N ILE A 19 12.06 12.43 -5.60
CA ILE A 19 10.98 13.20 -6.24
C ILE A 19 11.49 13.90 -7.50
N PHE A 20 12.64 14.57 -7.41
CA PHE A 20 13.22 15.30 -8.53
C PHE A 20 13.78 14.35 -9.60
N HIS A 21 14.44 13.26 -9.21
CA HIS A 21 14.86 12.22 -10.15
C HIS A 21 13.68 11.63 -10.93
N LEU A 22 12.56 11.34 -10.25
CA LEU A 22 11.36 10.83 -10.91
C LEU A 22 10.77 11.88 -11.86
N LYS A 23 10.66 13.14 -11.42
CA LYS A 23 10.20 14.25 -12.25
C LYS A 23 11.04 14.37 -13.53
N ASP A 24 12.36 14.45 -13.41
CA ASP A 24 13.28 14.58 -14.54
C ASP A 24 13.13 13.41 -15.52
N LYS A 25 12.99 12.19 -14.99
CA LYS A 25 12.80 10.98 -15.80
C LYS A 25 11.48 11.00 -16.57
N LEU A 26 10.41 11.47 -15.96
CA LEU A 26 9.08 11.60 -16.59
C LEU A 26 9.08 12.69 -17.66
N GLU A 27 9.65 13.85 -17.37
CA GLU A 27 9.76 14.95 -18.35
C GLU A 27 10.66 14.58 -19.54
N ALA A 28 11.75 13.86 -19.31
CA ALA A 28 12.59 13.30 -20.38
C ALA A 28 11.84 12.27 -21.26
N ALA A 29 10.76 11.67 -20.73
CA ALA A 29 9.85 10.80 -21.47
C ALA A 29 8.64 11.56 -22.08
N ASN A 30 8.70 12.90 -22.11
CA ASN A 30 7.65 13.80 -22.58
C ASN A 30 6.32 13.67 -21.79
N ILE A 31 6.39 13.30 -20.51
CA ILE A 31 5.25 13.33 -19.60
C ILE A 31 5.30 14.67 -18.85
N GLU A 32 4.20 15.42 -18.89
CA GLU A 32 4.09 16.67 -18.14
C GLU A 32 3.94 16.37 -16.65
N VAL A 33 4.73 17.07 -15.83
CA VAL A 33 4.76 16.90 -14.37
C VAL A 33 4.64 18.26 -13.70
N SER A 34 3.89 18.34 -12.61
CA SER A 34 3.82 19.56 -11.81
C SER A 34 5.18 19.92 -11.19
N SER A 35 5.29 21.16 -10.71
CA SER A 35 6.32 21.48 -9.71
C SER A 35 6.05 20.71 -8.42
N ALA A 36 7.10 20.49 -7.62
CA ALA A 36 6.93 19.93 -6.28
C ALA A 36 6.13 20.90 -5.39
N VAL A 37 5.16 20.37 -4.66
CA VAL A 37 4.29 21.10 -3.74
C VAL A 37 4.58 20.64 -2.32
N ASP A 38 4.81 21.59 -1.40
CA ASP A 38 4.98 21.32 0.02
C ASP A 38 3.62 21.34 0.74
N HIS A 39 3.18 20.18 1.23
CA HIS A 39 1.94 20.00 2.00
C HIS A 39 2.17 20.00 3.52
N GLY A 40 3.36 20.37 3.98
CA GLY A 40 3.75 20.48 5.39
C GLY A 40 4.26 19.18 6.01
N THR A 41 3.68 18.03 5.64
CA THR A 41 4.17 16.70 6.08
C THR A 41 4.71 15.85 4.95
N ILE A 42 4.33 16.17 3.72
CA ILE A 42 4.83 15.54 2.49
C ILE A 42 5.16 16.60 1.44
N TRP A 43 6.12 16.31 0.58
CA TRP A 43 6.29 17.01 -0.70
C TRP A 43 5.82 16.10 -1.82
N SER A 44 5.11 16.64 -2.81
CA SER A 44 4.57 15.81 -3.90
C SER A 44 4.67 16.45 -5.27
N ILE A 45 4.70 15.61 -6.31
CA ILE A 45 4.54 15.98 -7.72
C ILE A 45 3.35 15.23 -8.31
N TYR A 46 2.68 15.85 -9.28
CA TYR A 46 1.48 15.31 -9.95
C TYR A 46 1.71 15.13 -11.44
N PHE A 47 1.19 14.04 -11.99
CA PHE A 47 1.27 13.73 -13.41
C PHE A 47 0.14 12.78 -13.83
N PHE A 48 -0.01 12.55 -15.13
CA PHE A 48 -0.98 11.61 -15.67
C PHE A 48 -0.27 10.47 -16.39
N ASP A 49 -0.78 9.25 -16.27
CA ASP A 49 -0.27 8.16 -17.11
C ASP A 49 -0.63 8.43 -18.59
N PRO A 50 0.29 8.15 -19.54
CA PRO A 50 0.10 8.54 -20.92
C PRO A 50 -0.95 7.71 -21.69
N ILE A 51 -1.39 6.56 -21.13
CA ILE A 51 -2.29 5.63 -21.83
C ILE A 51 -3.74 5.83 -21.38
N ASN A 52 -3.97 5.85 -20.07
CA ASN A 52 -5.31 5.84 -19.48
C ASN A 52 -5.71 7.19 -18.88
N ASN A 53 -4.78 8.16 -18.85
CA ASN A 53 -4.97 9.47 -18.24
C ASN A 53 -5.45 9.36 -16.78
N LEU A 54 -4.89 8.39 -16.05
CA LEU A 54 -5.04 8.22 -14.62
C LEU A 54 -4.23 9.30 -13.90
N PRO A 55 -4.85 10.02 -12.97
CA PRO A 55 -4.16 10.99 -12.13
C PRO A 55 -3.27 10.26 -11.10
N LEU A 56 -1.98 10.58 -11.12
CA LEU A 56 -0.95 9.98 -10.29
C LEU A 56 -0.20 11.06 -9.50
N GLU A 57 0.29 10.67 -8.33
CA GLU A 57 1.13 11.48 -7.46
C GLU A 57 2.36 10.65 -7.03
N ALA A 58 3.50 11.31 -6.88
CA ALA A 58 4.61 10.78 -6.12
C ALA A 58 4.90 11.71 -4.95
N SER A 59 5.08 11.14 -3.75
CA SER A 59 5.26 11.90 -2.51
C SER A 59 6.48 11.45 -1.71
N TRP A 60 7.10 12.39 -1.00
CA TRP A 60 8.16 12.14 -0.02
C TRP A 60 7.69 12.62 1.34
N ASP A 61 7.74 11.74 2.35
CA ASP A 61 7.46 12.09 3.74
C ASP A 61 8.58 12.99 4.29
N CYS A 62 8.35 14.30 4.29
CA CYS A 62 9.34 15.28 4.75
C CYS A 62 9.40 15.41 6.28
N VAL A 63 8.47 14.76 7.00
CA VAL A 63 8.44 14.67 8.46
C VAL A 63 8.26 13.22 8.93
N VAL A 64 8.83 12.90 10.10
CA VAL A 64 8.64 11.61 10.76
C VAL A 64 7.56 11.74 11.84
N ILE A 65 6.51 10.92 11.75
CA ILE A 65 5.47 10.84 12.78
C ILE A 65 5.94 9.92 13.91
N ASN A 66 6.31 10.51 15.05
CA ASN A 66 6.86 9.76 16.19
C ASN A 66 5.80 8.97 16.99
N THR A 67 4.54 9.40 16.95
CA THR A 67 3.43 8.79 17.68
C THR A 67 2.21 8.69 16.77
N ALA A 68 1.69 7.49 16.56
CA ALA A 68 0.52 7.23 15.71
C ALA A 68 -0.66 6.68 16.53
N PRO A 69 -1.93 7.00 16.16
CA PRO A 69 -2.32 7.90 15.08
C PRO A 69 -2.03 9.38 15.44
N ALA A 70 -1.53 10.14 14.48
CA ALA A 70 -1.31 11.59 14.63
C ALA A 70 -2.50 12.34 14.02
N ILE A 71 -3.49 12.66 14.85
CA ILE A 71 -4.66 13.46 14.47
C ILE A 71 -4.57 14.79 15.19
N LEU A 72 -4.54 15.88 14.43
CA LEU A 72 -4.68 17.24 14.95
C LEU A 72 -5.94 17.86 14.37
N ASP A 73 -7.04 17.74 15.11
CA ASP A 73 -8.30 18.42 14.83
C ASP A 73 -8.53 19.48 15.92
N THR A 74 -9.03 20.65 15.53
CA THR A 74 -9.35 21.73 16.48
C THR A 74 -10.54 21.41 17.39
N ASN A 75 -11.42 20.50 16.99
CA ASN A 75 -12.57 20.02 17.76
C ASN A 75 -12.97 18.61 17.29
N PRO A 76 -12.15 17.58 17.57
CA PRO A 76 -12.43 16.24 17.12
C PRO A 76 -13.77 15.75 17.68
N LEU A 77 -14.53 15.04 16.86
CA LEU A 77 -15.65 14.26 17.38
C LEU A 77 -15.09 13.14 18.27
N PRO A 78 -15.78 12.72 19.34
CA PRO A 78 -15.31 11.64 20.21
C PRO A 78 -14.93 10.35 19.44
N VAL A 79 -15.66 10.03 18.37
CA VAL A 79 -15.37 8.87 17.50
C VAL A 79 -14.02 8.97 16.76
N ALA A 80 -13.54 10.18 16.46
CA ALA A 80 -12.24 10.37 15.83
C ALA A 80 -11.08 10.10 16.80
N GLU A 81 -11.32 10.27 18.10
CA GLU A 81 -10.34 10.01 19.16
C GLU A 81 -10.19 8.52 19.48
N GLU A 82 -11.15 7.68 19.06
CA GLU A 82 -11.13 6.22 19.26
C GLU A 82 -9.95 5.54 18.51
N GLY A 83 -9.41 6.18 17.47
CA GLY A 83 -8.27 5.69 16.69
C GLY A 83 -8.65 4.71 15.56
N SER A 84 -7.65 4.23 14.82
CA SER A 84 -7.84 3.40 13.62
C SER A 84 -7.96 1.89 13.91
N SER A 85 -7.79 1.48 15.17
CA SER A 85 -7.91 0.08 15.56
C SER A 85 -9.37 -0.35 15.72
N PRO A 86 -9.68 -1.66 15.56
CA PRO A 86 -11.00 -2.18 15.90
C PRO A 86 -11.38 -1.85 17.36
N GLN A 87 -12.54 -1.24 17.55
CA GLN A 87 -13.03 -0.86 18.88
C GLN A 87 -13.65 -2.06 19.62
N PRO A 88 -13.17 -2.40 20.82
CA PRO A 88 -13.77 -3.45 21.65
C PRO A 88 -15.25 -3.17 21.90
N GLY A 89 -16.10 -4.17 21.70
CA GLY A 89 -17.55 -4.06 21.89
C GLY A 89 -18.33 -3.46 20.70
N GLN A 90 -17.67 -2.77 19.77
CA GLN A 90 -18.26 -2.44 18.45
C GLN A 90 -18.00 -3.54 17.43
N TRP A 91 -16.80 -4.11 17.49
CA TRP A 91 -16.42 -5.27 16.69
C TRP A 91 -16.83 -6.54 17.45
N PRO A 92 -17.66 -7.42 16.85
CA PRO A 92 -18.04 -8.66 17.50
C PRO A 92 -16.82 -9.53 17.79
N GLU A 93 -16.81 -10.15 18.97
CA GLU A 93 -15.83 -11.16 19.32
C GLU A 93 -15.84 -12.31 18.29
N VAL A 94 -14.66 -12.79 17.92
CA VAL A 94 -14.51 -13.94 17.04
C VAL A 94 -14.86 -15.20 17.84
N THR A 95 -16.11 -15.62 17.77
CA THR A 95 -16.60 -16.80 18.51
C THR A 95 -16.28 -18.13 17.81
N THR A 96 -16.04 -18.09 16.49
CA THR A 96 -15.73 -19.27 15.68
C THR A 96 -14.55 -18.94 14.76
N PRO A 97 -13.31 -18.94 15.27
CA PRO A 97 -12.14 -18.70 14.43
C PRO A 97 -12.02 -19.78 13.36
N THR A 98 -11.42 -19.44 12.22
CA THR A 98 -11.12 -20.43 11.18
C THR A 98 -10.16 -21.45 11.78
N PRO A 99 -10.51 -22.75 11.86
CA PRO A 99 -9.60 -23.73 12.43
C PRO A 99 -8.44 -23.98 11.45
N PRO A 100 -7.24 -24.38 11.93
CA PRO A 100 -6.04 -24.50 11.10
C PRO A 100 -6.23 -25.33 9.82
N GLU A 101 -7.03 -26.40 9.88
CA GLU A 101 -7.34 -27.26 8.74
C GLU A 101 -8.18 -26.59 7.64
N LYS A 102 -8.83 -25.45 7.95
CA LYS A 102 -9.58 -24.62 6.99
C LYS A 102 -8.81 -23.37 6.56
N MET A 103 -7.62 -23.13 7.12
CA MET A 103 -6.74 -22.01 6.72
C MET A 103 -6.01 -22.33 5.40
N THR A 104 -6.77 -22.54 4.34
CA THR A 104 -6.28 -22.91 3.01
C THR A 104 -6.45 -21.75 2.03
N ALA A 105 -5.54 -21.61 1.07
CA ALA A 105 -5.63 -20.62 0.01
C ALA A 105 -5.99 -21.26 -1.34
N GLN A 106 -6.84 -20.58 -2.12
CA GLN A 106 -7.10 -20.94 -3.51
C GLN A 106 -5.94 -20.49 -4.41
N PRO A 107 -5.66 -21.19 -5.52
CA PRO A 107 -4.60 -20.80 -6.42
C PRO A 107 -4.89 -19.48 -7.13
N GLY A 108 -3.95 -18.53 -7.03
CA GLY A 108 -3.88 -17.33 -7.86
C GLY A 108 -2.98 -17.51 -9.08
N ASN A 109 -2.61 -16.42 -9.76
CA ASN A 109 -1.74 -16.43 -10.95
C ASN A 109 -0.24 -16.23 -10.65
N GLY A 110 0.14 -16.08 -9.37
CA GLY A 110 1.51 -15.72 -8.96
C GLY A 110 2.51 -16.87 -8.82
N PHE A 111 2.12 -18.12 -9.04
CA PHE A 111 2.97 -19.29 -8.75
C PHE A 111 4.27 -19.31 -9.56
N ALA A 112 4.18 -19.13 -10.88
CA ALA A 112 5.34 -19.16 -11.75
C ALA A 112 6.36 -18.06 -11.40
N MET A 113 5.87 -16.87 -11.03
CA MET A 113 6.71 -15.77 -10.57
C MET A 113 7.43 -16.12 -9.27
N ARG A 114 6.68 -16.62 -8.27
CA ARG A 114 7.26 -17.05 -6.98
C ARG A 114 8.34 -18.09 -7.20
N ASP A 115 8.05 -19.12 -7.99
CA ASP A 115 8.97 -20.24 -8.20
C ASP A 115 10.24 -19.78 -8.96
N ASP A 116 10.11 -18.86 -9.94
CA ASP A 116 11.27 -18.25 -10.62
C ASP A 116 12.09 -17.38 -9.67
N PHE A 117 11.45 -16.57 -8.84
CA PHE A 117 12.14 -15.69 -7.89
C PHE A 117 12.92 -16.49 -6.86
N VAL A 118 12.32 -17.55 -6.31
CA VAL A 118 13.01 -18.46 -5.38
C VAL A 118 14.17 -19.17 -6.07
N ARG A 119 13.95 -19.73 -7.26
CA ARG A 119 14.99 -20.41 -8.05
C ARG A 119 16.17 -19.50 -8.38
N ARG A 120 15.92 -18.21 -8.63
CA ARG A 120 16.95 -17.22 -8.96
C ARG A 120 17.59 -16.56 -7.73
N GLY A 121 17.13 -16.90 -6.53
CA GLY A 121 17.60 -16.26 -5.29
C GLY A 121 17.17 -14.79 -5.14
N ILE A 122 16.15 -14.36 -5.89
CA ILE A 122 15.55 -13.03 -5.77
C ILE A 122 14.66 -12.96 -4.52
N ALA A 123 14.02 -14.07 -4.18
CA ALA A 123 13.19 -14.21 -2.99
C ALA A 123 13.53 -15.50 -2.26
N SER A 124 13.19 -15.56 -0.97
CA SER A 124 13.16 -16.79 -0.18
C SER A 124 11.73 -17.04 0.28
N LEU A 125 11.37 -18.32 0.47
CA LEU A 125 10.09 -18.65 1.09
C LEU A 125 10.12 -18.20 2.56
N SER A 126 8.99 -17.72 3.08
CA SER A 126 8.87 -17.51 4.52
C SER A 126 8.78 -18.87 5.24
N PRO A 127 9.24 -18.97 6.49
CA PRO A 127 9.14 -20.21 7.26
C PRO A 127 7.72 -20.78 7.33
N ASP A 128 6.71 -19.91 7.41
CA ASP A 128 5.31 -20.32 7.42
C ASP A 128 4.88 -20.92 6.08
N LEU A 129 5.29 -20.32 4.96
CA LEU A 129 4.97 -20.86 3.64
C LEU A 129 5.69 -22.19 3.39
N GLU A 130 6.94 -22.34 3.83
CA GLU A 130 7.66 -23.63 3.79
C GLU A 130 6.91 -24.71 4.58
N LYS A 131 6.36 -24.36 5.75
CA LYS A 131 5.52 -25.26 6.54
C LYS A 131 4.24 -25.66 5.80
N PHE A 132 3.55 -24.72 5.15
CA PHE A 132 2.35 -25.02 4.36
C PHE A 132 2.64 -25.97 3.19
N LEU A 133 3.75 -25.76 2.48
CA LEU A 133 4.14 -26.58 1.33
C LEU A 133 4.64 -27.98 1.74
N SER A 134 5.34 -28.11 2.88
CA SER A 134 5.88 -29.39 3.37
C SER A 134 4.83 -30.33 3.97
N HIS A 135 3.73 -29.80 4.53
CA HIS A 135 2.69 -30.60 5.17
C HIS A 135 1.56 -31.03 4.22
N GLY A 136 1.72 -30.80 2.91
CA GLY A 136 0.76 -31.26 1.90
C GLY A 136 -0.63 -30.66 2.06
N VAL A 137 -0.75 -29.45 2.63
CA VAL A 137 -2.03 -28.71 2.60
C VAL A 137 -2.39 -28.56 1.12
N PRO A 138 -3.50 -29.14 0.65
CA PRO A 138 -3.83 -29.12 -0.75
C PRO A 138 -4.09 -27.66 -1.11
N MET A 139 -3.16 -27.07 -1.85
CA MET A 139 -3.51 -25.96 -2.72
C MET A 139 -4.59 -26.54 -3.65
N ALA A 140 -5.79 -25.96 -3.62
CA ALA A 140 -6.85 -26.38 -4.52
C ALA A 140 -6.30 -26.38 -5.97
N PRO A 141 -6.76 -27.29 -6.84
CA PRO A 141 -6.26 -27.44 -8.20
C PRO A 141 -6.34 -26.14 -9.01
#